data_AF-A0A6G7WHK3-F1
#
_entry.id   AF-A0A6G7WHK3-F1
#
_cell.length_a   1.000
_cell.length_b   1.000
_cell.length_c   1.000
_cell.angle_alpha   90.00
_cell.angle_beta   90.00
_cell.angle_gamma   90.00
#
_symmetry.space_group_name_H-M   'P 1'
#
loop_
_entity.id
_entity.type
_entity.pdbx_description
1 polymer ?
#
loop_
_entity_poly.entity_id
_entity_poly.type
_entity_poly.pdbx_seq_one_letter_code
_entity_poly.pdbx_strand_id
1 'polypeptide(L)'
;MKQMVFRLLNKSRKKQQKQEMDERLSKSLKTVFKRYQLLLHLEEEAYDVPEDLNALRKIEGAKYLCLMREARRRNIQGDIAEPRKAKAMGLKKRGYKKDNLYKN
;
A
#
# COMPACT_ATOMS: atom_id res chain seq x y z
N MET A 1 9.90 38.89 17.46
CA MET A 1 9.19 38.60 16.18
C MET A 1 9.91 37.60 15.27
N LYS A 2 11.25 37.64 15.08
CA LYS A 2 12.00 36.74 14.17
C LYS A 2 11.83 35.22 14.45
N GLN A 3 11.79 34.79 15.72
CA GLN A 3 11.59 33.36 16.06
C GLN A 3 10.22 32.79 15.64
N MET A 4 9.16 33.60 15.69
CA MET A 4 7.80 33.16 15.34
C MET A 4 7.67 32.92 13.83
N VAL A 5 8.25 33.81 13.03
CA VAL A 5 8.30 33.69 11.55
C VAL A 5 9.08 32.43 11.15
N PHE A 6 10.21 32.15 11.81
CA PHE A 6 11.01 30.94 11.55
C PHE A 6 10.24 29.64 11.88
N ARG A 7 9.47 29.63 12.98
CA ARG A 7 8.62 28.49 13.34
C ARG A 7 7.49 28.28 12.32
N LEU A 8 6.89 29.36 11.80
CA LEU A 8 5.83 29.29 10.78
C LEU A 8 6.38 28.76 9.43
N LEU A 9 7.53 29.26 8.99
CA LEU A 9 8.22 28.77 7.78
C LEU A 9 8.55 27.28 7.87
N ASN A 10 9.06 26.82 9.02
CA ASN A 10 9.37 25.40 9.24
C ASN A 10 8.11 24.53 9.25
N LYS A 11 6.98 25.01 9.80
CA LYS A 11 5.70 24.28 9.74
C LYS A 11 5.21 24.15 8.30
N SER A 12 5.31 25.21 7.50
CA SER A 12 4.93 25.20 6.08
C SER A 12 5.76 24.19 5.28
N ARG A 13 7.09 24.24 5.44
CA ARG A 13 8.02 23.32 4.76
C ARG A 13 7.76 21.85 5.10
N LYS A 14 7.52 21.55 6.39
CA LYS A 14 7.16 20.19 6.82
C LYS A 14 5.84 19.71 6.21
N LYS A 15 4.85 20.60 6.06
CA LYS A 15 3.57 20.29 5.41
C LYS A 15 3.75 19.97 3.93
N GLN A 16 4.55 20.78 3.21
CA GLN A 16 4.87 20.56 1.79
C GLN A 16 5.60 19.23 1.59
N GLN A 17 6.65 18.95 2.38
CA GLN A 17 7.38 17.68 2.30
C GLN A 17 6.49 16.47 2.54
N LYS A 18 5.53 16.57 3.47
CA LYS A 18 4.54 15.51 3.69
C LYS A 18 3.67 15.31 2.44
N GLN A 19 3.13 16.38 1.87
CA GLN A 19 2.31 16.31 0.65
C GLN A 19 3.08 15.71 -0.53
N GLU A 20 4.30 16.17 -0.79
CA GLU A 20 5.14 15.62 -1.87
C GLU A 20 5.40 14.13 -1.70
N MET A 21 5.66 13.68 -0.48
CA MET A 21 5.85 12.26 -0.18
C MET A 21 4.57 11.45 -0.38
N ASP A 22 3.43 11.99 0.04
CA ASP A 22 2.13 11.32 -0.09
C ASP A 22 1.71 11.23 -1.57
N GLU A 23 1.97 12.26 -2.37
CA GLU A 23 1.77 12.25 -3.82
C GLU A 23 2.67 11.23 -4.53
N ARG A 24 3.96 11.19 -4.16
CA ARG A 24 4.90 10.18 -4.69
C ARG A 24 4.43 8.78 -4.39
N LEU A 25 4.02 8.52 -3.15
CA LEU A 25 3.51 7.22 -2.74
C LEU A 25 2.23 6.84 -3.50
N SER A 26 1.30 7.78 -3.67
CA SER A 26 0.08 7.58 -4.46
C SER A 26 0.37 7.24 -5.93
N LYS A 27 1.31 7.97 -6.56
CA LYS A 27 1.76 7.69 -7.93
C LYS A 27 2.38 6.30 -8.05
N SER A 28 3.32 5.96 -7.16
CA SER A 28 3.96 4.64 -7.16
C SER A 28 2.96 3.50 -6.97
N LEU A 29 1.99 3.68 -6.08
CA LEU A 29 0.95 2.69 -5.80
C LEU A 29 0.09 2.44 -7.05
N LYS A 30 -0.35 3.50 -7.75
CA LYS A 30 -1.10 3.38 -9.01
C LYS A 30 -0.29 2.65 -10.08
N THR A 31 1.00 2.97 -10.23
CA THR A 31 1.85 2.34 -11.23
C THR A 31 2.07 0.85 -10.95
N VAL A 32 2.41 0.50 -9.72
CA VAL A 32 2.64 -0.90 -9.33
C VAL A 32 1.34 -1.71 -9.41
N PHE A 33 0.21 -1.11 -9.03
CA PHE A 33 -1.10 -1.76 -9.15
C PHE A 33 -1.44 -2.11 -10.60
N LYS A 34 -1.26 -1.16 -11.54
CA LYS A 34 -1.48 -1.42 -12.98
C LYS A 34 -0.59 -2.55 -13.51
N ARG A 35 0.68 -2.58 -13.12
CA ARG A 35 1.62 -3.65 -13.51
C ARG A 35 1.19 -5.01 -12.94
N TYR A 36 0.82 -5.04 -11.67
CA TYR A 36 0.31 -6.24 -11.04
C TYR A 36 -0.96 -6.76 -11.72
N GLN A 37 -1.91 -5.87 -12.06
CA GLN A 37 -3.12 -6.25 -12.79
C GLN A 37 -2.83 -6.81 -14.19
N LEU A 38 -1.91 -6.17 -14.93
CA LEU A 38 -1.49 -6.66 -16.24
C LEU A 38 -0.89 -8.07 -16.14
N LEU A 39 0.02 -8.30 -15.18
CA LEU A 39 0.64 -9.60 -14.97
C LEU A 39 -0.38 -10.66 -14.54
N LEU A 40 -1.39 -10.28 -13.76
CA LEU A 40 -2.49 -11.17 -13.39
C LEU A 40 -3.28 -11.59 -14.64
N HIS A 41 -3.65 -10.64 -15.49
CA HIS A 41 -4.39 -10.94 -16.73
C HIS A 41 -3.58 -11.82 -17.69
N LEU A 42 -2.27 -11.54 -17.86
CA LEU A 42 -1.40 -12.38 -18.68
C LEU A 42 -1.28 -13.80 -18.11
N GLU A 43 -1.26 -13.97 -16.78
CA GLU A 43 -1.27 -15.30 -16.15
C GLU A 43 -2.62 -16.02 -16.32
N GLU A 44 -3.73 -15.29 -16.31
CA GLU A 44 -5.08 -15.83 -16.55
C GLU A 44 -5.31 -16.26 -18.01
N GLU A 45 -4.69 -15.56 -18.96
CA GLU A 45 -4.81 -15.84 -20.40
C GLU A 45 -3.81 -16.89 -20.91
N ALA A 46 -2.76 -17.19 -20.14
CA ALA A 46 -1.74 -18.15 -20.53
C ALA A 46 -2.27 -19.60 -20.42
N TYR A 47 -2.14 -20.37 -21.50
CA TYR A 47 -2.45 -21.81 -21.51
C TYR A 47 -1.50 -22.60 -20.57
N ASP A 48 -0.20 -22.34 -20.71
CA ASP A 48 0.84 -22.76 -19.77
C ASP A 48 1.49 -21.50 -19.18
N VAL A 49 1.44 -21.37 -17.85
CA VAL A 49 2.00 -20.19 -17.16
C VAL A 49 3.52 -20.33 -17.07
N PRO A 50 4.31 -19.45 -17.70
CA PRO A 50 5.75 -19.46 -17.55
C PRO A 50 6.16 -19.17 -16.10
N GLU A 51 7.17 -19.87 -15.58
CA GLU A 51 7.67 -19.64 -14.21
C GLU A 51 8.09 -18.19 -13.98
N ASP A 52 8.72 -17.57 -14.98
CA ASP A 52 9.12 -16.16 -14.95
C ASP A 52 7.92 -15.22 -14.79
N LEU A 53 6.82 -15.50 -15.49
CA LEU A 53 5.59 -14.69 -15.40
C LEU A 53 5.00 -14.76 -13.98
N ASN A 54 4.94 -15.96 -13.42
CA ASN A 54 4.48 -16.19 -12.05
C ASN A 54 5.38 -15.48 -11.02
N ALA A 55 6.72 -15.57 -11.20
CA ALA A 55 7.68 -14.88 -10.35
C ALA A 55 7.50 -13.35 -10.41
N LEU A 56 7.38 -12.78 -11.61
CA LEU A 56 7.13 -11.36 -11.82
C LEU A 56 5.82 -10.90 -11.18
N ARG A 57 4.74 -11.66 -11.33
CA ARG A 57 3.45 -11.34 -10.70
C ARG A 57 3.57 -11.33 -9.18
N LYS A 58 4.23 -12.33 -8.60
CA LYS A 58 4.47 -12.39 -7.14
C LYS A 58 5.29 -11.20 -6.64
N ILE A 59 6.33 -10.80 -7.38
CA ILE A 59 7.18 -9.64 -7.05
C ILE A 59 6.36 -8.35 -7.09
N GLU A 60 5.63 -8.08 -8.16
CA GLU A 60 4.82 -6.85 -8.27
C GLU A 60 3.67 -6.84 -7.26
N GLY A 61 3.06 -8.01 -6.99
CA GLY A 61 2.06 -8.16 -5.92
C GLY A 61 2.62 -7.85 -4.53
N ALA A 62 3.84 -8.32 -4.22
CA ALA A 62 4.51 -8.00 -2.97
C ALA A 62 4.83 -6.50 -2.85
N LYS A 63 5.32 -5.87 -3.93
CA LYS A 63 5.55 -4.40 -3.97
C LYS A 63 4.26 -3.63 -3.71
N TYR A 64 3.16 -4.03 -4.35
CA TYR A 64 1.85 -3.41 -4.15
C TYR A 64 1.42 -3.48 -2.68
N LEU A 65 1.54 -4.65 -2.05
CA LEU A 65 1.18 -4.83 -0.64
C LEU A 65 2.04 -3.98 0.30
N CYS A 66 3.35 -3.85 0.04
CA CYS A 66 4.23 -2.97 0.80
C CYS A 66 3.81 -1.50 0.69
N LEU A 67 3.52 -1.02 -0.51
CA LEU A 67 3.06 0.35 -0.74
C LEU A 67 1.69 0.62 -0.09
N MET A 68 0.77 -0.34 -0.16
CA MET A 68 -0.54 -0.25 0.53
C MET A 68 -0.39 -0.17 2.05
N ARG A 69 0.55 -0.92 2.65
CA ARG A 69 0.84 -0.82 4.10
C ARG A 69 1.36 0.56 4.48
N GLU A 70 2.27 1.12 3.68
CA GLU A 70 2.81 2.46 3.91
C GLU A 70 1.75 3.55 3.70
N ALA A 71 0.89 3.43 2.68
CA ALA A 71 -0.21 4.35 2.44
C ALA A 71 -1.20 4.37 3.61
N ARG A 72 -1.53 3.19 4.14
CA ARG A 72 -2.38 3.03 5.33
C ARG A 72 -1.75 3.65 6.58
N ARG A 73 -0.45 3.45 6.81
CA ARG A 73 0.28 4.07 7.93
C ARG A 73 0.25 5.59 7.89
N ARG A 74 0.25 6.17 6.69
CA ARG A 74 0.25 7.62 6.48
C ARG A 74 -1.15 8.25 6.49
N ASN A 75 -2.21 7.45 6.67
CA ASN A 75 -3.59 7.89 6.48
C ASN A 75 -3.79 8.60 5.14
N ILE A 76 -3.04 8.18 4.12
CA ILE A 76 -3.35 8.59 2.76
C ILE A 76 -4.62 7.82 2.44
N GLN A 77 -5.74 8.53 2.55
CA GLN A 77 -7.01 8.11 1.99
C GLN A 77 -6.82 8.20 0.49
N GLY A 78 -6.05 7.25 -0.05
CA GLY A 78 -6.00 7.06 -1.47
C GLY A 78 -7.42 6.82 -1.88
N ASP A 79 -7.90 7.62 -2.82
CA ASP A 79 -9.06 7.35 -3.67
C ASP A 79 -8.76 6.13 -4.55
N ILE A 80 -8.27 5.09 -3.90
CA ILE A 80 -7.98 3.77 -4.39
C ILE A 80 -9.24 3.07 -3.94
N ALA A 81 -10.15 2.85 -4.88
CA ALA A 81 -11.25 1.93 -4.72
C ALA A 81 -10.64 0.59 -4.26
N GLU A 82 -10.43 0.44 -2.95
CA GLU A 82 -9.95 -0.78 -2.33
C GLU A 82 -11.12 -1.74 -2.52
N PRO A 83 -11.02 -2.78 -3.37
CA PRO A 83 -12.05 -3.79 -3.31
C PRO A 83 -11.92 -4.36 -1.89
N ARG A 84 -13.07 -4.47 -1.20
CA ARG A 84 -13.27 -5.09 0.12
C ARG A 84 -12.81 -6.57 0.19
N LYS A 85 -11.70 -6.93 -0.46
CA LYS A 85 -11.19 -8.29 -0.70
C LYS A 85 -9.94 -8.62 0.11
N ALA A 86 -9.57 -7.82 1.12
CA ALA A 86 -8.61 -8.28 2.14
C ALA A 86 -9.11 -9.55 2.88
N LYS A 87 -10.43 -9.81 2.85
CA LYS A 87 -11.02 -11.08 3.30
C LYS A 87 -10.84 -12.25 2.32
N ALA A 88 -10.59 -12.00 1.03
CA ALA A 88 -10.44 -13.05 0.02
C ALA A 88 -9.04 -13.69 0.01
N MET A 89 -8.01 -12.95 0.44
CA MET A 89 -6.61 -13.42 0.37
C MET A 89 -6.15 -14.27 1.57
N GLY A 90 -7.05 -14.70 2.45
CA GLY A 90 -6.75 -15.70 3.49
C GLY A 90 -5.59 -15.37 4.45
N LEU A 91 -5.09 -14.14 4.44
CA LEU A 91 -3.98 -13.68 5.29
C LEU A 91 -4.50 -13.55 6.72
N LYS A 92 -4.57 -14.68 7.43
CA LYS A 92 -4.72 -14.72 8.88
C LYS A 92 -3.60 -13.87 9.47
N LYS A 93 -3.98 -12.77 10.12
CA LYS A 93 -3.07 -11.94 10.91
C LYS A 93 -2.40 -12.83 11.95
N ARG A 94 -1.12 -13.19 11.74
CA ARG A 94 -0.26 -13.67 12.83
C ARG A 94 -0.15 -12.51 13.82
N GLY A 95 -0.81 -12.60 14.98
CA GLY A 95 -0.58 -11.65 16.07
C GLY A 95 -1.77 -11.19 16.90
N TYR A 96 -2.99 -11.73 16.74
CA TYR A 96 -3.99 -11.58 17.79
C TYR A 96 -4.09 -12.90 18.56
N LYS A 97 -3.23 -13.06 19.57
CA LYS A 97 -3.59 -13.90 20.72
C LYS A 97 -4.85 -13.26 21.29
N LYS A 98 -5.97 -13.97 21.12
CA LYS A 98 -7.24 -13.61 21.71
C LYS A 98 -7.21 -14.12 23.15
N ASP A 99 -6.31 -13.54 23.95
CA ASP A 99 -6.47 -13.57 25.40
C ASP A 99 -7.78 -12.83 25.67
N ASN A 100 -8.67 -13.48 26.43
CA ASN A 100 -10.06 -13.10 26.74
C ASN A 100 -11.13 -13.72 25.82
N LEU A 101 -11.37 -15.02 26.02
CA LEU A 101 -12.74 -15.50 26.19
C LEU A 101 -12.83 -16.26 27.53
N TYR A 102 -13.45 -15.62 28.53
CA TYR A 102 -14.21 -16.15 29.68
C TYR A 102 -13.62 -17.40 30.40
N LYS A 103 -13.10 -17.34 31.64
CA LYS A 103 -13.82 -17.13 32.92
C LYS A 103 -15.31 -17.46 32.87
N ASN A 104 -15.62 -18.76 32.81
CA ASN A 104 -16.41 -19.56 33.77
C ASN A 104 -16.84 -20.85 33.08
#